data_AF-A0A9W9W6E0-F1
#
_entry.id   AF-A0A9W9W6E0-F1
#
_cell.length_a   1.000
_cell.length_b   1.000
_cell.length_c   1.000
_cell.angle_alpha   90.00
_cell.angle_beta   90.00
_cell.angle_gamma   90.00
#
_symmetry.space_group_name_H-M   'P 1'
#
loop_
_entity.id
_entity.type
_entity.pdbx_description
1 polymer ?
#
loop_
_entity_poly.entity_id
_entity_poly.type
_entity_poly.pdbx_seq_one_letter_code
_entity_poly.pdbx_strand_id
1 'polypeptide(L)'
;MESPYAIENAISHEVDIISMSWTIRRSVAELRSQSSGIGIATSPKKSIDDSGVTRLEKAIARAAENKNILMVCSAADDIELLAKDTLRYSAARVQIFRIGACNSQAQREPSEDNQTISYFLPGIHVPEARRPHSSTPPVYHDGSSIATALAAGLMSMILHCVRYMAQCQETRPFTPDNGLKNSNYYTRLAEKLKDHASMRVALTNIVRSQGSQQPDDPKQLPVYRLFREKAEKMQNANGLNKIVILEDLVTDLCSGISKD
;
A
#
# COMPACT_ATOMS: atom_id res chain seq x y z
N MET A 1 11.44 6.59 20.49
CA MET A 1 10.10 7.22 20.47
C MET A 1 10.00 8.19 19.29
N GLU A 2 10.30 7.73 18.07
CA GLU A 2 10.42 8.60 16.87
C GLU A 2 9.29 8.40 15.86
N SER A 3 8.59 7.26 15.92
CA SER A 3 7.53 6.90 14.97
C SER A 3 6.37 7.92 14.89
N PRO A 4 5.87 8.52 15.99
CA PRO A 4 4.82 9.54 15.89
C PRO A 4 5.29 10.79 15.14
N TYR A 5 6.54 11.20 15.37
CA TYR A 5 7.13 12.36 14.70
C TYR A 5 7.34 12.09 13.21
N ALA A 6 7.75 10.89 12.84
CA ALA A 6 7.90 10.50 11.43
C ALA A 6 6.56 10.59 10.67
N ILE A 7 5.45 10.14 11.27
CA ILE A 7 4.11 10.24 10.66
C ILE A 7 3.67 11.71 10.57
N GLU A 8 3.85 12.48 11.63
CA GLU A 8 3.55 13.93 11.64
C GLU A 8 4.32 14.67 10.55
N ASN A 9 5.61 14.37 10.40
CA ASN A 9 6.45 14.98 9.39
C ASN A 9 6.05 14.53 7.97
N ALA A 10 5.65 13.27 7.79
CA ALA A 10 5.14 12.79 6.51
C ALA A 10 3.84 13.52 6.10
N ILE A 11 2.94 13.75 7.05
CA ILE A 11 1.73 14.56 6.82
C ILE A 11 2.10 15.98 6.42
N SER A 12 3.03 16.63 7.13
CA SER A 12 3.42 18.01 6.84
C SER A 12 4.13 18.19 5.51
N HIS A 13 4.75 17.14 4.98
CA HIS A 13 5.38 17.11 3.66
C HIS A 13 4.43 16.63 2.56
N GLU A 14 3.15 16.42 2.87
CA GLU A 14 2.12 16.02 1.91
C GLU A 14 2.51 14.79 1.07
N VAL A 15 3.13 13.79 1.72
CA VAL A 15 3.55 12.57 1.01
C VAL A 15 2.33 11.82 0.47
N ASP A 16 2.50 11.15 -0.67
CA ASP A 16 1.42 10.34 -1.24
C ASP A 16 1.21 9.02 -0.46
N ILE A 17 2.28 8.45 0.12
CA ILE A 17 2.26 7.13 0.75
C ILE A 17 3.08 7.14 2.05
N ILE A 18 2.51 6.61 3.13
CA ILE A 18 3.20 6.28 4.38
C ILE A 18 3.29 4.76 4.52
N SER A 19 4.50 4.22 4.49
CA SER A 19 4.78 2.78 4.70
C SER A 19 5.27 2.52 6.13
N MET A 20 4.59 1.61 6.83
CA MET A 20 4.84 1.30 8.24
C MET A 20 5.19 -0.19 8.44
N SER A 21 6.45 -0.53 8.21
CA SER A 21 7.03 -1.88 8.35
C SER A 21 7.67 -2.17 9.72
N TRP A 22 7.01 -1.79 10.81
CA TRP A 22 7.45 -2.08 12.19
C TRP A 22 6.33 -2.85 12.91
N THR A 23 6.42 -3.20 14.20
CA THR A 23 5.26 -3.67 15.03
C THR A 23 5.35 -3.08 16.43
N ILE A 24 4.27 -2.47 16.96
CA ILE A 24 4.18 -2.06 18.38
C ILE A 24 3.08 -2.87 19.04
N ARG A 25 3.44 -3.49 20.17
CA ARG A 25 2.51 -4.21 21.05
C ARG A 25 1.82 -3.19 21.96
N ARG A 26 0.50 -3.32 22.13
CA ARG A 26 -0.18 -2.71 23.28
C ARG A 26 0.08 -3.63 24.48
N SER A 27 0.49 -3.10 25.62
CA SER A 27 0.76 -3.95 26.78
C SER A 27 -0.53 -4.65 27.21
N VAL A 28 -0.47 -5.95 27.57
CA VAL A 28 -1.64 -6.72 28.03
C VAL A 28 -2.29 -6.10 29.27
N ALA A 29 -1.54 -5.32 30.05
CA ALA A 29 -2.03 -4.55 31.19
C ALA A 29 -3.01 -3.42 30.79
N GLU A 30 -2.82 -2.79 29.63
CA GLU A 30 -3.72 -1.74 29.10
C GLU A 30 -5.03 -2.29 28.53
N LEU A 31 -5.02 -3.53 28.01
CA LEU A 31 -6.24 -4.20 27.55
C LEU A 31 -7.17 -4.58 28.71
N ARG A 32 -6.60 -4.91 29.88
CA ARG A 32 -7.36 -5.24 31.10
C ARG A 32 -7.96 -4.02 31.80
N SER A 33 -7.33 -2.86 31.69
CA SER A 33 -7.84 -1.61 32.28
C SER A 33 -9.00 -1.00 31.49
N GLN A 34 -9.10 -1.24 30.18
CA GLN A 34 -10.26 -0.81 29.38
C GLN A 34 -11.49 -1.73 29.54
N SER A 35 -11.30 -2.97 29.99
CA SER A 35 -12.39 -3.95 30.17
C SER A 35 -12.95 -4.02 31.59
N SER A 36 -12.31 -3.37 32.57
CA SER A 36 -12.76 -3.35 33.97
C SER A 36 -13.41 -2.01 34.34
N GLY A 37 -14.70 -1.87 34.02
CA GLY A 37 -15.53 -0.72 34.38
C GLY A 37 -15.96 -0.68 35.86
N ILE A 38 -15.06 -0.95 36.82
CA ILE A 38 -15.33 -0.74 38.25
C ILE A 38 -14.10 -0.09 38.90
N GLY A 39 -14.28 1.15 39.34
CA GLY A 39 -13.22 2.00 39.87
C GLY A 39 -12.80 1.67 41.30
N ILE A 40 -11.50 1.82 41.56
CA ILE A 40 -10.96 2.35 42.81
C ILE A 40 -9.91 3.38 42.42
N ALA A 41 -10.13 4.63 42.84
CA ALA A 41 -9.26 5.76 42.55
C ALA A 41 -7.93 5.63 43.31
N THR A 42 -6.92 5.11 42.64
CA THR A 42 -5.52 5.44 42.94
C THR A 42 -4.98 6.22 41.76
N SER A 43 -4.53 7.45 42.02
CA SER A 43 -4.01 8.38 41.02
C SER A 43 -2.99 7.69 40.12
N PRO A 44 -3.25 7.49 38.81
CA PRO A 44 -2.30 6.80 37.97
C PRO A 44 -1.15 7.77 37.68
N LYS A 45 0.06 7.40 38.09
CA LYS A 45 1.27 7.95 37.48
C LYS A 45 1.17 7.65 35.99
N LYS A 46 0.82 8.66 35.20
CA LYS A 46 0.79 8.59 33.73
C LYS A 46 2.20 8.19 33.29
N SER A 47 2.40 6.91 32.99
CA SER A 47 3.69 6.43 32.53
C SER A 47 4.01 7.15 31.23
N ILE A 48 5.27 7.53 31.06
CA ILE A 48 5.76 8.21 29.85
C ILE A 48 5.41 7.41 28.57
N ASP A 49 5.25 6.09 28.70
CA ASP A 49 4.87 5.16 27.64
C ASP A 49 3.45 5.38 27.09
N ASP A 50 2.48 5.62 27.97
CA ASP A 50 1.06 5.86 27.61
C ASP A 50 0.90 7.15 26.78
N SER A 51 1.76 8.14 27.02
CA SER A 51 1.80 9.38 26.23
C SER A 51 2.31 9.15 24.79
N GLY A 52 3.27 8.26 24.62
CA GLY A 52 3.87 7.93 23.32
C GLY A 52 2.92 7.13 22.43
N VAL A 53 2.26 6.12 23.02
CA VAL A 53 1.24 5.30 22.35
C VAL A 53 0.04 6.16 21.94
N THR A 54 -0.49 6.98 22.86
CA THR A 54 -1.59 7.90 22.55
C THR A 54 -1.23 8.88 21.45
N ARG A 55 0.00 9.43 21.47
CA ARG A 55 0.46 10.35 20.41
C ARG A 55 0.55 9.64 19.06
N LEU A 56 1.01 8.39 19.05
CA LEU A 56 1.08 7.60 17.83
C LEU A 56 -0.30 7.33 17.24
N GLU A 57 -1.26 6.89 18.06
CA GLU A 57 -2.65 6.68 17.61
C GLU A 57 -3.24 7.94 17.00
N LYS A 58 -3.02 9.11 17.63
CA LYS A 58 -3.45 10.41 17.10
C LYS A 58 -2.76 10.79 15.79
N ALA A 59 -1.47 10.49 15.63
CA ALA A 59 -0.76 10.74 14.38
C ALA A 59 -1.32 9.87 13.24
N ILE A 60 -1.59 8.59 13.52
CA ILE A 60 -2.19 7.64 12.57
C ILE A 60 -3.62 8.06 12.20
N ALA A 61 -4.43 8.46 13.19
CA ALA A 61 -5.79 8.95 12.95
C ALA A 61 -5.79 10.20 12.06
N ARG A 62 -4.92 11.18 12.32
CA ARG A 62 -4.78 12.37 11.47
C ARG A 62 -4.33 12.04 10.04
N ALA A 63 -3.40 11.09 9.88
CA ALA A 63 -3.03 10.62 8.55
C ALA A 63 -4.23 9.98 7.83
N ALA A 64 -5.05 9.19 8.53
CA ALA A 64 -6.22 8.52 7.98
C ALA A 64 -7.37 9.48 7.63
N GLU A 65 -7.49 10.60 8.35
CA GLU A 65 -8.43 11.70 8.04
C GLU A 65 -8.01 12.43 6.75
N ASN A 66 -6.71 12.45 6.43
CA ASN A 66 -6.21 13.00 5.18
C ASN A 66 -6.43 12.01 4.02
N LYS A 67 -7.47 12.27 3.22
CA LYS A 67 -7.85 11.42 2.07
C LYS A 67 -6.82 11.41 0.93
N ASN A 68 -5.75 12.19 1.03
CA ASN A 68 -4.69 12.26 0.01
C ASN A 68 -3.42 11.50 0.42
N ILE A 69 -3.45 10.71 1.50
CA ILE A 69 -2.31 9.90 1.95
C ILE A 69 -2.72 8.43 2.00
N LEU A 70 -2.06 7.60 1.21
CA LEU A 70 -2.19 6.15 1.28
C LEU A 70 -1.37 5.61 2.44
N MET A 71 -2.01 4.85 3.32
CA MET A 71 -1.33 4.24 4.46
C MET A 71 -1.21 2.73 4.27
N VAL A 72 0.00 2.22 4.44
CA VAL A 72 0.31 0.80 4.28
C VAL A 72 1.04 0.31 5.54
N CYS A 73 0.63 -0.82 6.10
CA CYS A 73 1.30 -1.40 7.26
C CYS A 73 1.50 -2.90 7.12
N SER A 74 2.54 -3.40 7.79
CA SER A 74 2.80 -4.83 7.89
C SER A 74 1.78 -5.53 8.78
N ALA A 75 1.57 -6.83 8.50
CA ALA A 75 0.96 -7.73 9.45
C ALA A 75 1.84 -7.89 10.71
N ALA A 76 1.29 -8.51 11.74
CA ALA A 76 2.09 -8.92 12.88
C ALA A 76 2.59 -10.32 12.58
N ASP A 77 3.89 -10.55 12.76
CA ASP A 77 4.50 -11.86 12.51
C ASP A 77 4.33 -12.83 13.71
N ASP A 78 3.72 -12.36 14.83
CA ASP A 78 3.62 -13.10 16.08
C ASP A 78 2.20 -13.67 16.30
N ILE A 79 2.12 -15.00 16.45
CA ILE A 79 0.89 -15.78 16.67
C ILE A 79 0.21 -15.40 18.00
N GLU A 80 0.99 -14.94 19.01
CA GLU A 80 0.43 -14.51 20.30
C GLU A 80 -0.33 -13.18 20.22
N LEU A 81 -0.06 -12.38 19.19
CA LEU A 81 -0.88 -11.23 18.85
C LEU A 81 -2.07 -11.75 18.05
N LEU A 82 -3.27 -11.74 18.65
CA LEU A 82 -4.49 -11.80 17.85
C LEU A 82 -4.35 -10.69 16.81
N ALA A 83 -4.26 -11.07 15.54
CA ALA A 83 -3.82 -10.17 14.46
C ALA A 83 -4.54 -8.81 14.48
N LYS A 84 -5.77 -8.75 14.99
CA LYS A 84 -6.59 -7.54 15.15
C LYS A 84 -6.00 -6.44 16.08
N ASP A 85 -4.97 -6.74 16.86
CA ASP A 85 -4.56 -5.92 18.01
C ASP A 85 -3.27 -5.10 17.80
N THR A 86 -2.75 -5.00 16.57
CA THR A 86 -1.66 -4.05 16.30
C THR A 86 -2.18 -2.62 16.34
N LEU A 87 -1.48 -1.77 17.10
CA LEU A 87 -1.86 -0.37 17.36
C LEU A 87 -2.19 0.43 16.09
N ARG A 88 -1.45 0.17 15.00
CA ARG A 88 -1.63 0.92 13.75
C ARG A 88 -2.91 0.54 13.03
N TYR A 89 -3.12 -0.77 12.89
CA TYR A 89 -4.27 -1.26 12.19
C TYR A 89 -5.54 -0.91 12.96
N SER A 90 -5.55 -1.10 14.29
CA SER A 90 -6.70 -0.75 15.13
C SER A 90 -7.05 0.75 15.08
N ALA A 91 -6.07 1.64 15.01
CA ALA A 91 -6.29 3.08 14.96
C ALA A 91 -7.02 3.58 13.69
N ALA A 92 -6.88 2.89 12.55
CA ALA A 92 -7.52 3.31 11.30
C ALA A 92 -7.81 2.14 10.32
N ARG A 93 -8.49 1.09 10.80
CA ARG A 93 -8.71 -0.17 10.05
C ARG A 93 -9.24 -0.03 8.63
N VAL A 94 -10.09 0.97 8.38
CA VAL A 94 -10.76 1.16 7.08
C VAL A 94 -9.84 1.83 6.05
N GLN A 95 -8.89 2.64 6.51
CA GLN A 95 -8.04 3.53 5.71
C GLN A 95 -6.58 3.07 5.63
N ILE A 96 -6.28 1.85 6.07
CA ILE A 96 -4.93 1.26 6.00
C ILE A 96 -4.97 -0.03 5.19
N PHE A 97 -4.07 -0.14 4.22
CA PHE A 97 -3.76 -1.41 3.59
C PHE A 97 -2.85 -2.22 4.51
N ARG A 98 -3.41 -3.29 5.08
CA ARG A 98 -2.62 -4.24 5.87
C ARG A 98 -2.08 -5.32 4.94
N ILE A 99 -0.76 -5.47 4.91
CA ILE A 99 -0.09 -6.36 3.97
C ILE A 99 0.48 -7.57 4.67
N GLY A 100 0.11 -8.74 4.17
CA GLY A 100 0.65 -10.02 4.60
C GLY A 100 1.74 -10.53 3.66
N ALA A 101 2.52 -11.49 4.15
CA ALA A 101 3.59 -12.12 3.40
C ALA A 101 3.14 -13.43 2.72
N CYS A 102 3.62 -13.67 1.51
CA CYS A 102 3.56 -14.98 0.87
C CYS A 102 4.89 -15.34 0.18
N ASN A 103 5.07 -16.63 -0.11
CA ASN A 103 6.21 -17.11 -0.90
C ASN A 103 5.90 -17.09 -2.41
N SER A 104 6.85 -17.57 -3.22
CA SER A 104 6.73 -17.63 -4.68
C SER A 104 5.63 -18.57 -5.19
N GLN A 105 5.18 -19.51 -4.37
CA GLN A 105 4.06 -20.42 -4.65
C GLN A 105 2.73 -19.87 -4.12
N ALA A 106 2.70 -18.60 -3.72
CA ALA A 106 1.55 -17.95 -3.11
C ALA A 106 1.08 -18.63 -1.82
N GLN A 107 1.95 -19.35 -1.12
CA GLN A 107 1.66 -19.84 0.23
C GLN A 107 1.90 -18.71 1.21
N ARG A 108 0.92 -18.48 2.09
CA ARG A 108 0.90 -17.34 3.03
C ARG A 108 1.64 -17.68 4.31
N GLU A 109 2.07 -16.66 5.03
CA GLU A 109 2.58 -16.80 6.39
C GLU A 109 1.43 -17.25 7.33
N PRO A 110 1.51 -18.44 7.96
CA PRO A 110 0.41 -18.98 8.76
C PRO A 110 0.05 -18.18 10.01
N SER A 111 0.98 -17.35 10.52
CA SER A 111 0.74 -16.52 11.70
C SER A 111 -0.18 -15.32 11.45
N GLU A 112 -0.47 -15.00 10.18
CA GLU A 112 -1.25 -13.82 9.80
C GLU A 112 -2.76 -14.13 9.65
N ASP A 113 -3.62 -13.33 10.30
CA ASP A 113 -5.08 -13.46 10.14
C ASP A 113 -5.55 -12.92 8.79
N ASN A 114 -5.85 -13.84 7.88
CA ASN A 114 -6.39 -13.57 6.56
C ASN A 114 -7.59 -12.62 6.56
N GLN A 115 -8.44 -12.58 7.60
CA GLN A 115 -9.58 -11.66 7.63
C GLN A 115 -9.15 -10.19 7.71
N THR A 116 -8.01 -9.93 8.34
CA THR A 116 -7.50 -8.56 8.55
C THR A 116 -6.55 -8.08 7.45
N ILE A 117 -5.98 -9.01 6.69
CA ILE A 117 -5.07 -8.69 5.58
C ILE A 117 -5.86 -8.15 4.38
N SER A 118 -5.39 -7.04 3.83
CA SER A 118 -5.92 -6.47 2.59
C SER A 118 -5.41 -7.24 1.38
N TYR A 119 -4.08 -7.45 1.29
CA TYR A 119 -3.42 -8.18 0.20
C TYR A 119 -2.19 -8.94 0.72
N PHE A 120 -1.85 -10.04 0.05
CA PHE A 120 -0.61 -10.76 0.23
C PHE A 120 0.35 -10.44 -0.92
N LEU A 121 1.57 -10.07 -0.56
CA LEU A 121 2.66 -9.83 -1.50
C LEU A 121 3.87 -10.70 -1.14
N PRO A 122 4.83 -10.87 -2.07
CA PRO A 122 6.06 -11.60 -1.78
C PRO A 122 6.75 -11.06 -0.52
N GLY A 123 6.90 -11.91 0.48
CA GLY A 123 7.54 -11.57 1.74
C GLY A 123 8.26 -12.75 2.38
N ILE A 124 8.20 -13.93 1.77
CA ILE A 124 8.90 -15.13 2.22
C ILE A 124 9.89 -15.54 1.13
N HIS A 125 11.14 -15.72 1.52
CA HIS A 125 12.31 -16.00 0.68
C HIS A 125 12.47 -14.98 -0.44
N VAL A 126 12.42 -13.70 -0.07
CA VAL A 126 12.65 -12.60 -1.01
C VAL A 126 14.15 -12.32 -1.09
N PRO A 127 14.76 -12.38 -2.29
CA PRO A 127 16.17 -12.07 -2.44
C PRO A 127 16.44 -10.58 -2.23
N GLU A 128 17.57 -10.26 -1.59
CA GLU A 128 18.09 -8.89 -1.57
C GLU A 128 18.32 -8.39 -3.01
N ALA A 129 18.13 -7.10 -3.23
CA ALA A 129 18.36 -6.48 -4.53
C ALA A 129 19.78 -6.80 -5.01
N ARG A 130 19.87 -7.53 -6.13
CA ARG A 130 21.14 -8.02 -6.66
C ARG A 130 22.01 -6.81 -7.02
N ARG A 131 23.13 -6.65 -6.34
CA ARG A 131 24.17 -5.70 -6.76
C ARG A 131 24.79 -6.25 -8.05
N PRO A 132 24.74 -5.54 -9.19
CA PRO A 132 25.16 -6.06 -10.51
C PRO A 132 26.59 -6.61 -10.55
N HIS A 133 27.44 -6.19 -9.60
CA HIS A 133 28.86 -6.55 -9.53
C HIS A 133 29.23 -7.38 -8.29
N SER A 134 28.27 -7.87 -7.51
CA SER A 134 28.60 -8.72 -6.36
C SER A 134 28.77 -10.18 -6.77
N SER A 135 29.89 -10.79 -6.35
CA SER A 135 30.14 -12.23 -6.43
C SER A 135 29.48 -13.00 -5.28
N THR A 136 28.89 -12.32 -4.29
CA THR A 136 28.22 -12.96 -3.17
C THR A 136 26.88 -13.58 -3.62
N PRO A 137 26.53 -14.78 -3.13
CA PRO A 137 25.20 -15.33 -3.34
C PRO A 137 24.14 -14.38 -2.78
N PRO A 138 22.94 -14.32 -3.39
CA PRO A 138 21.85 -13.48 -2.89
C PRO A 138 21.44 -13.94 -1.49
N VAL A 139 21.35 -12.99 -0.57
CA VAL A 139 20.77 -13.21 0.76
C VAL A 139 19.26 -13.16 0.64
N TYR A 140 18.56 -14.06 1.30
CA TYR A 140 17.11 -14.12 1.32
C TYR A 140 16.58 -13.65 2.66
N HIS A 141 15.47 -12.93 2.62
CA HIS A 141 14.82 -12.39 3.80
C HIS A 141 13.34 -12.75 3.81
N ASP A 142 12.83 -12.93 5.03
CA ASP A 142 11.44 -13.25 5.31
C ASP A 142 10.85 -12.14 6.20
N GLY A 143 9.59 -11.79 5.97
CA GLY A 143 8.84 -10.87 6.81
C GLY A 143 7.79 -10.04 6.06
N SER A 144 6.67 -9.79 6.72
CA SER A 144 5.60 -8.92 6.26
C SER A 144 6.06 -7.47 6.02
N SER A 145 7.15 -7.05 6.68
CA SER A 145 7.86 -5.80 6.43
C SER A 145 8.35 -5.63 4.98
N ILE A 146 8.80 -6.73 4.35
CA ILE A 146 9.26 -6.75 2.96
C ILE A 146 8.06 -6.64 2.03
N ALA A 147 7.03 -7.44 2.27
CA ALA A 147 5.77 -7.40 1.52
C ALA A 147 5.15 -6.00 1.56
N THR A 148 5.20 -5.33 2.72
CA THR A 148 4.72 -3.95 2.92
C THR A 148 5.50 -2.94 2.08
N ALA A 149 6.83 -3.06 2.04
CA ALA A 149 7.67 -2.20 1.21
C ALA A 149 7.37 -2.39 -0.28
N LEU A 150 7.18 -3.64 -0.73
CA LEU A 150 6.79 -3.96 -2.10
C LEU A 150 5.40 -3.43 -2.45
N ALA A 151 4.44 -3.48 -1.52
CA ALA A 151 3.11 -2.94 -1.72
C ALA A 151 3.14 -1.41 -1.88
N ALA A 152 3.89 -0.71 -1.03
CA ALA A 152 4.08 0.73 -1.15
C ALA A 152 4.76 1.09 -2.48
N GLY A 153 5.76 0.31 -2.91
CA GLY A 153 6.42 0.46 -4.21
C GLY A 153 5.46 0.25 -5.39
N LEU A 154 4.60 -0.77 -5.34
CA LEU A 154 3.58 -1.03 -6.36
C LEU A 154 2.58 0.13 -6.46
N MET A 155 2.04 0.62 -5.34
CA MET A 155 1.13 1.77 -5.32
C MET A 155 1.81 3.03 -5.89
N SER A 156 3.07 3.27 -5.52
CA SER A 156 3.88 4.37 -6.05
C SER A 156 4.05 4.28 -7.57
N MET A 157 4.33 3.07 -8.09
CA MET A 157 4.45 2.84 -9.52
C MET A 157 3.13 3.13 -10.26
N ILE A 158 1.98 2.70 -9.72
CA ILE A 158 0.66 2.99 -10.31
C ILE A 158 0.46 4.52 -10.38
N LEU A 159 0.69 5.24 -9.28
CA LEU A 159 0.60 6.71 -9.25
C LEU A 159 1.55 7.36 -10.27
N HIS A 160 2.78 6.87 -10.37
CA HIS A 160 3.77 7.38 -11.31
C HIS A 160 3.33 7.20 -12.76
N CYS A 161 2.81 6.03 -13.14
CA CYS A 161 2.28 5.78 -14.48
C CYS A 161 1.18 6.78 -14.86
N VAL A 162 0.23 7.05 -13.95
CA VAL A 162 -0.86 8.01 -14.21
C VAL A 162 -0.34 9.45 -14.32
N ARG A 163 0.57 9.87 -13.43
CA ARG A 163 1.18 11.21 -13.49
C ARG A 163 1.99 11.42 -14.76
N TYR A 164 2.73 10.40 -15.20
CA TYR A 164 3.46 10.46 -16.47
C TYR A 164 2.50 10.61 -17.66
N MET A 165 1.37 9.90 -17.64
CA MET A 165 0.33 10.07 -18.67
C MET A 165 -0.26 11.49 -18.70
N ALA A 166 -0.43 12.14 -17.54
CA ALA A 166 -0.83 13.55 -17.48
C ALA A 166 0.20 14.47 -18.16
N GLN A 167 1.49 14.28 -17.88
CA GLN A 167 2.57 15.05 -18.53
C GLN A 167 2.61 14.82 -20.05
N CYS A 168 2.37 13.59 -20.51
CA CYS A 168 2.27 13.29 -21.93
C CYS A 168 1.06 13.95 -22.60
N GLN A 169 -0.04 14.20 -21.89
CA GLN A 169 -1.20 14.93 -22.44
C GLN A 169 -0.89 16.43 -22.60
N GLU A 170 -0.23 17.04 -21.62
CA GLU A 170 0.13 18.47 -21.65
C GLU A 170 1.09 18.82 -22.79
N THR A 171 1.92 17.88 -23.20
CA THR A 171 2.96 18.07 -24.24
C THR A 171 2.52 17.71 -25.66
N ARG A 172 1.30 17.14 -25.86
CA ARG A 172 0.78 16.80 -27.19
C ARG A 172 0.33 18.06 -27.95
N PRO A 173 0.67 18.21 -29.25
CA PRO A 173 0.17 19.34 -30.05
C PRO A 173 -1.35 19.32 -30.16
N PHE A 174 -1.98 20.50 -30.02
CA PHE A 174 -3.42 20.66 -30.21
C PHE A 174 -3.80 20.31 -31.66
N THR A 175 -4.59 19.26 -31.84
CA THR A 175 -5.20 18.94 -33.14
C THR A 175 -6.72 19.11 -33.06
N PRO A 176 -7.39 19.68 -34.08
CA PRO A 176 -8.84 19.92 -34.07
C PRO A 176 -9.69 18.64 -33.90
N ASP A 177 -9.11 17.48 -34.23
CA ASP A 177 -9.76 16.16 -34.17
C ASP A 177 -9.64 15.49 -32.78
N ASN A 178 -8.77 16.01 -31.90
CA ASN A 178 -8.73 15.67 -30.48
C ASN A 178 -9.80 16.48 -29.72
N GLY A 179 -11.05 16.36 -30.17
CA GLY A 179 -12.19 17.03 -29.54
C GLY A 179 -12.23 16.75 -28.04
N LEU A 180 -12.10 17.81 -27.25
CA LEU A 180 -12.54 17.93 -25.85
C LEU A 180 -12.35 16.67 -24.96
N LYS A 181 -11.29 15.87 -25.16
CA LYS A 181 -10.95 14.75 -24.26
C LYS A 181 -10.30 15.34 -23.02
N ASN A 182 -11.15 15.88 -22.15
CA ASN A 182 -10.95 16.24 -20.75
C ASN A 182 -9.46 16.39 -20.39
N SER A 183 -8.85 17.55 -20.71
CA SER A 183 -7.39 17.75 -20.68
C SER A 183 -6.75 17.47 -19.31
N ASN A 184 -7.56 17.34 -18.26
CA ASN A 184 -7.15 17.10 -16.88
C ASN A 184 -7.54 15.70 -16.39
N TYR A 185 -7.88 14.76 -17.28
CA TYR A 185 -8.34 13.42 -16.89
C TYR A 185 -7.30 12.69 -16.03
N TYR A 186 -6.07 12.52 -16.53
CA TYR A 186 -5.03 11.82 -15.78
C TYR A 186 -4.60 12.58 -14.54
N THR A 187 -4.62 13.92 -14.57
CA THR A 187 -4.35 14.75 -13.38
C THR A 187 -5.37 14.48 -12.27
N ARG A 188 -6.67 14.50 -12.60
CA ARG A 188 -7.74 14.20 -11.64
C ARG A 188 -7.70 12.76 -11.17
N LEU A 189 -7.36 11.83 -12.07
CA LEU A 189 -7.19 10.42 -11.72
C LEU A 189 -6.02 10.20 -10.76
N ALA A 190 -4.89 10.88 -10.97
CA ALA A 190 -3.74 10.82 -10.07
C ALA A 190 -4.09 11.33 -8.66
N GLU A 191 -4.86 12.42 -8.57
CA GLU A 191 -5.37 12.92 -7.28
C GLU A 191 -6.33 11.92 -6.63
N LYS A 192 -7.26 11.33 -7.40
CA LYS A 192 -8.19 10.31 -6.87
C LYS A 192 -7.48 9.06 -6.38
N LEU A 193 -6.40 8.64 -7.04
CA LEU A 193 -5.63 7.45 -6.63
C LEU A 193 -4.94 7.58 -5.28
N LYS A 194 -4.79 8.80 -4.75
CA LYS A 194 -4.31 9.02 -3.37
C LYS A 194 -5.35 8.62 -2.32
N ASP A 195 -6.61 8.49 -2.70
CA ASP A 195 -7.66 7.96 -1.84
C ASP A 195 -7.60 6.42 -1.74
N HIS A 196 -7.76 5.93 -0.51
CA HIS A 196 -7.69 4.51 -0.21
C HIS A 196 -8.68 3.68 -1.04
N ALA A 197 -9.93 4.12 -1.23
CA ALA A 197 -10.91 3.34 -1.97
C ALA A 197 -10.56 3.25 -3.47
N SER A 198 -10.10 4.35 -4.06
CA SER A 198 -9.63 4.39 -5.45
C SER A 198 -8.41 3.50 -5.67
N MET A 199 -7.40 3.57 -4.79
CA MET A 199 -6.23 2.69 -4.90
C MET A 199 -6.61 1.21 -4.70
N ARG A 200 -7.58 0.91 -3.83
CA ARG A 200 -8.11 -0.46 -3.66
C ARG A 200 -8.73 -0.97 -4.96
N VAL A 201 -9.52 -0.14 -5.66
CA VAL A 201 -10.05 -0.49 -7.00
C VAL A 201 -8.90 -0.79 -7.96
N ALA A 202 -7.87 0.05 -7.99
CA ALA A 202 -6.73 -0.14 -8.87
C ALA A 202 -5.98 -1.46 -8.63
N LEU A 203 -5.72 -1.79 -7.36
CA LEU A 203 -5.09 -3.05 -6.98
C LEU A 203 -5.97 -4.25 -7.32
N THR A 204 -7.28 -4.17 -7.11
CA THR A 204 -8.22 -5.23 -7.49
C THR A 204 -8.30 -5.42 -9.00
N ASN A 205 -8.10 -4.39 -9.81
CA ASN A 205 -8.10 -4.54 -11.27
C ASN A 205 -6.89 -5.36 -11.78
N ILE A 206 -5.78 -5.43 -11.03
CA ILE A 206 -4.65 -6.34 -11.32
C ILE A 206 -5.12 -7.81 -11.34
N VAL A 207 -6.07 -8.15 -10.46
CA VAL A 207 -6.66 -9.49 -10.39
C VAL A 207 -7.59 -9.74 -11.59
N ARG A 208 -8.35 -8.72 -12.01
CA ARG A 208 -9.36 -8.83 -13.07
C ARG A 208 -8.78 -8.87 -14.48
N SER A 209 -7.58 -8.36 -14.69
CA SER A 209 -6.91 -8.35 -16.00
C SER A 209 -6.46 -9.73 -16.48
N GLN A 210 -6.90 -10.83 -15.84
CA GLN A 210 -6.39 -12.19 -16.02
C GLN A 210 -7.23 -13.09 -16.96
N GLY A 211 -8.24 -12.56 -17.65
CA GLY A 211 -9.14 -13.40 -18.45
C GLY A 211 -9.91 -14.40 -17.58
N SER A 212 -10.36 -15.52 -18.16
CA SER A 212 -11.37 -16.41 -17.56
C SER A 212 -10.92 -17.22 -16.32
N GLN A 213 -9.65 -17.16 -15.91
CA GLN A 213 -9.17 -17.83 -14.70
C GLN A 213 -8.93 -16.81 -13.60
N GLN A 214 -9.92 -16.69 -12.72
CA GLN A 214 -9.82 -15.90 -11.50
C GLN A 214 -8.81 -16.58 -10.55
N PRO A 215 -7.90 -15.83 -9.89
CA PRO A 215 -7.00 -16.44 -8.92
C PRO A 215 -7.79 -17.06 -7.77
N ASP A 216 -7.24 -18.14 -7.20
CA ASP A 216 -7.83 -18.87 -6.07
C ASP A 216 -8.08 -17.95 -4.86
N ASP A 217 -7.27 -16.90 -4.72
CA ASP A 217 -7.46 -15.85 -3.72
C ASP A 217 -7.32 -14.45 -4.35
N PRO A 218 -8.37 -13.61 -4.31
CA PRO A 218 -8.30 -12.24 -4.82
C PRO A 218 -7.40 -11.31 -4.00
N LYS A 219 -6.94 -11.73 -2.81
CA LYS A 219 -5.95 -10.98 -2.02
C LYS A 219 -4.52 -11.20 -2.49
N GLN A 220 -4.28 -12.20 -3.35
CA GLN A 220 -2.97 -12.43 -3.97
C GLN A 220 -2.92 -11.72 -5.31
N LEU A 221 -2.11 -10.67 -5.39
CA LEU A 221 -2.03 -9.84 -6.59
C LEU A 221 -1.09 -10.50 -7.63
N PRO A 222 -1.56 -10.89 -8.82
CA PRO A 222 -0.72 -11.47 -9.87
C PRO A 222 0.08 -10.40 -10.63
N VAL A 223 0.80 -9.54 -9.88
CA VAL A 223 1.51 -8.34 -10.38
C VAL A 223 2.40 -8.70 -11.56
N TYR A 224 3.20 -9.75 -11.41
CA TYR A 224 4.19 -10.11 -12.43
C TYR A 224 3.56 -10.40 -13.80
N ARG A 225 2.38 -11.02 -13.84
CA ARG A 225 1.75 -11.41 -15.09
C ARG A 225 1.22 -10.20 -15.87
N LEU A 226 0.56 -9.26 -15.18
CA LEU A 226 0.09 -8.02 -15.81
C LEU A 226 1.27 -7.17 -16.31
N PHE A 227 2.27 -6.97 -15.46
CA PHE A 227 3.36 -6.05 -15.78
C PHE A 227 4.38 -6.65 -16.74
N ARG A 228 4.63 -7.97 -16.74
CA ARG A 228 5.55 -8.63 -17.69
C ARG A 228 5.12 -8.37 -19.14
N GLU A 229 3.86 -8.65 -19.47
CA GLU A 229 3.37 -8.50 -20.84
C GLU A 229 3.50 -7.04 -21.34
N LYS A 230 3.09 -6.07 -20.51
CA LYS A 230 3.20 -4.65 -20.87
C LYS A 230 4.67 -4.21 -20.96
N ALA A 231 5.54 -4.69 -20.06
CA ALA A 231 6.97 -4.38 -20.07
C ALA A 231 7.67 -4.93 -21.33
N GLU A 232 7.37 -6.17 -21.73
CA GLU A 232 7.90 -6.78 -22.95
C GLU A 232 7.44 -6.03 -24.20
N LYS A 233 6.15 -5.65 -24.29
CA LYS A 233 5.63 -4.80 -25.37
C LYS A 233 6.35 -3.45 -25.40
N MET A 234 6.56 -2.83 -24.24
CA MET A 234 7.19 -1.52 -24.12
C MET A 234 8.68 -1.54 -24.46
N GLN A 235 9.38 -2.64 -24.17
CA GLN A 235 10.79 -2.81 -24.54
C GLN A 235 10.99 -2.84 -26.06
N ASN A 236 10.05 -3.46 -26.78
CA ASN A 236 10.09 -3.59 -28.24
C ASN A 236 9.47 -2.40 -29.00
N ALA A 237 8.77 -1.50 -28.29
CA ALA A 237 8.12 -0.33 -28.88
C ALA A 237 9.07 0.89 -28.98
N ASN A 238 8.74 1.83 -29.85
CA ASN A 238 9.41 3.12 -29.98
C ASN A 238 8.53 4.27 -29.44
N GLY A 239 9.15 5.40 -29.09
CA GLY A 239 8.53 6.67 -28.66
C GLY A 239 7.04 6.62 -28.32
N LEU A 240 6.19 7.02 -29.30
CA LEU A 240 4.74 7.12 -29.13
C LEU A 240 4.04 5.80 -28.81
N ASN A 241 4.50 4.68 -29.36
CA ASN A 241 3.91 3.36 -29.08
C ASN A 241 4.10 2.96 -27.60
N LYS A 242 5.19 3.38 -26.95
CA LYS A 242 5.37 3.19 -25.50
C LYS A 242 4.31 3.93 -24.69
N ILE A 243 3.97 5.16 -25.12
CA ILE A 243 2.92 5.96 -24.48
C ILE A 243 1.55 5.29 -24.64
N VAL A 244 1.24 4.73 -25.82
CA VAL A 244 -0.01 3.98 -26.05
C VAL A 244 -0.09 2.74 -25.15
N ILE A 245 1.00 1.99 -25.00
CA ILE A 245 1.04 0.81 -24.10
C ILE A 245 0.84 1.22 -22.64
N LEU A 246 1.42 2.36 -22.25
CA LEU A 246 1.25 2.90 -20.89
C LEU A 246 -0.18 3.40 -20.65
N GLU A 247 -0.78 4.08 -21.63
CA GLU A 247 -2.18 4.52 -21.61
C GLU A 247 -3.14 3.34 -21.42
N ASP A 248 -2.90 2.25 -22.13
CA ASP A 248 -3.64 1.00 -22.02
C ASP A 248 -3.50 0.38 -20.62
N LEU A 249 -2.27 0.29 -20.09
CA LEU A 249 -2.03 -0.16 -18.72
C LEU A 249 -2.74 0.71 -17.67
N VAL A 250 -2.68 2.03 -17.80
CA VAL A 250 -3.37 2.95 -16.87
C VAL A 250 -4.88 2.77 -16.96
N THR A 251 -5.42 2.59 -18.15
CA THR A 251 -6.85 2.34 -18.36
C THR A 251 -7.31 1.04 -17.71
N ASP A 252 -6.54 -0.04 -17.88
CA ASP A 252 -6.80 -1.34 -17.24
C ASP A 252 -6.77 -1.22 -15.71
N LEU A 253 -5.72 -0.62 -15.16
CA LEU A 253 -5.55 -0.45 -13.72
C LEU A 253 -6.64 0.43 -13.12
N CYS A 254 -7.00 1.53 -13.77
CA CYS A 254 -7.88 2.55 -13.19
C CYS A 254 -9.36 2.41 -13.58
N SER A 255 -9.72 1.30 -14.23
CA SER A 255 -11.10 1.02 -14.63
C SER A 255 -12.06 1.05 -13.44
N GLY A 256 -13.17 1.78 -13.56
CA GLY A 256 -14.19 1.91 -12.50
C GLY A 256 -13.88 2.91 -11.40
N ILE A 257 -12.76 3.65 -11.46
CA ILE A 257 -12.52 4.81 -10.58
C ILE A 257 -13.34 5.99 -11.13
N SER A 258 -14.22 6.57 -10.29
CA SER A 258 -15.15 7.63 -10.73
C SER A 258 -14.39 8.83 -11.32
N LYS A 259 -14.97 9.39 -12.39
CA LYS A 259 -14.46 10.51 -13.18
C LYS A 259 -14.97 11.86 -12.69
N ASP A 260 -15.51 11.95 -11.47
CA ASP A 260 -16.18 13.13 -10.88
C ASP A 260 -15.32 13.93 -9.89
#